data_AF-A0A7C6EEE2-F1
#
_entry.id   AF-A0A7C6EEE2-F1
#
_cell.length_a   1.000
_cell.length_b   1.000
_cell.length_c   1.000
_cell.angle_alpha   90.00
_cell.angle_beta   90.00
_cell.angle_gamma   90.00
#
_symmetry.space_group_name_H-M   'P 1'
#
loop_
_entity.id
_entity.type
_entity.pdbx_description
1 polymer ?
#
loop_
_entity_poly.entity_id
_entity_poly.type
_entity_poly.pdbx_seq_one_letter_code
_entity_poly.pdbx_strand_id
1 'polypeptide(L)'
;MGYYKGNSKLLLDTDGKVNDQGMILSIDRQIVEFDERLWMAIDYQSGQNSLGALGFGFAWSFSENVSLLIGGVIFNNGSPNMITTQLDINL
;
A
#
# COMPACT_ATOMS: atom_id res chain seq x y z
N MET A 1 -4.99 -11.85 -3.81
CA MET A 1 -6.14 -11.16 -4.43
C MET A 1 -7.41 -11.53 -3.70
N GLY A 2 -8.35 -10.59 -3.59
CA GLY A 2 -9.62 -10.81 -2.90
C GLY A 2 -10.68 -9.79 -3.27
N TYR A 3 -11.92 -10.09 -2.91
CA TYR A 3 -13.05 -9.17 -2.98
C TYR A 3 -13.41 -8.73 -1.56
N TYR A 4 -13.85 -7.48 -1.41
CA TYR A 4 -14.32 -6.97 -0.13
C TYR A 4 -15.71 -6.35 -0.25
N LYS A 5 -16.46 -6.43 0.85
CA LYS A 5 -17.70 -5.68 1.10
C LYS A 5 -17.64 -5.15 2.53
N GLY A 6 -17.66 -3.82 2.68
CA GLY A 6 -17.57 -3.12 3.95
C GLY A 6 -18.90 -2.49 4.38
N ASN A 7 -18.81 -1.48 5.25
CA ASN A 7 -19.98 -0.79 5.80
C ASN A 7 -20.47 0.32 4.85
N SER A 8 -21.68 0.17 4.33
CA SER A 8 -22.30 1.11 3.37
C SER A 8 -22.55 2.52 3.91
N LYS A 9 -22.47 2.75 5.23
CA LYS A 9 -22.58 4.09 5.83
C LYS A 9 -21.24 4.80 5.98
N LEU A 10 -20.13 4.04 5.93
CA LEU A 10 -18.78 4.56 6.12
C LEU A 10 -17.99 4.61 4.81
N LEU A 11 -18.17 3.58 3.96
CA LEU A 11 -17.53 3.49 2.67
C LEU A 11 -18.41 4.17 1.63
N LEU A 12 -18.30 5.50 1.62
CA LEU A 12 -18.93 6.37 0.65
C LEU A 12 -17.86 6.94 -0.30
N ASP A 13 -18.28 7.30 -1.50
CA ASP A 13 -17.46 8.11 -2.40
C ASP A 13 -17.44 9.59 -1.99
N THR A 14 -16.73 10.42 -2.75
CA THR A 14 -16.62 11.86 -2.51
C THR A 14 -17.95 12.60 -2.62
N ASP A 15 -18.93 12.05 -3.33
CA ASP A 15 -20.29 12.59 -3.43
C ASP A 15 -21.22 12.10 -2.29
N GLY A 16 -20.72 11.23 -1.41
CA GLY A 16 -21.49 10.61 -0.34
C GLY A 16 -22.35 9.41 -0.78
N LYS A 17 -22.14 8.86 -1.98
CA LYS A 17 -22.85 7.67 -2.47
C LYS A 17 -22.13 6.40 -2.00
N VAL A 18 -22.91 5.33 -1.82
CA VAL A 18 -22.37 4.04 -1.37
C VAL A 18 -21.35 3.51 -2.37
N ASN A 19 -20.15 3.25 -1.88
CA ASN A 19 -19.05 2.63 -2.63
C ASN A 19 -18.35 1.66 -1.68
N ASP A 20 -19.05 0.61 -1.25
CA ASP A 20 -18.65 -0.25 -0.13
C ASP A 20 -18.02 -1.58 -0.55
N GLN A 21 -17.81 -1.78 -1.84
CA GLN A 21 -17.34 -3.03 -2.42
C GLN A 21 -16.20 -2.79 -3.39
N GLY A 22 -15.30 -3.75 -3.47
CA GLY A 22 -14.20 -3.67 -4.41
C GLY A 22 -13.32 -4.90 -4.37
N MET A 23 -12.15 -4.77 -5.00
CA MET A 23 -11.15 -5.81 -5.12
C MET A 23 -9.85 -5.33 -4.50
N ILE A 24 -9.10 -6.26 -3.93
CA ILE A 24 -7.75 -6.05 -3.41
C ILE A 24 -6.81 -6.97 -4.17
N LEU A 25 -5.76 -6.39 -4.74
CA LEU A 25 -4.65 -7.07 -5.37
C LEU A 25 -3.38 -6.69 -4.62
N SER A 26 -2.55 -7.68 -4.32
CA SER A 26 -1.29 -7.49 -3.62
C SER A 26 -0.27 -8.38 -4.27
N ILE A 27 0.89 -7.83 -4.56
CA ILE A 27 2.08 -8.58 -4.94
C ILE A 27 3.25 -8.05 -4.14
N ASP A 28 3.96 -8.97 -3.51
CA ASP A 28 5.17 -8.66 -2.78
C ASP A 28 6.18 -9.78 -3.03
N ARG A 29 7.43 -9.39 -3.26
CA ARG A 29 8.51 -10.34 -3.50
C ARG A 29 9.87 -9.75 -3.16
N GLN A 30 10.79 -10.65 -2.85
CA GLN A 30 12.21 -10.38 -2.87
C GLN A 30 12.69 -10.18 -4.31
N ILE A 31 13.56 -9.17 -4.50
CA ILE A 31 14.13 -8.81 -5.81
C ILE A 31 15.59 -9.29 -5.87
N VAL A 32 15.75 -10.62 -5.84
CA VAL A 32 17.06 -11.30 -5.81
C VAL A 32 17.92 -11.02 -7.03
N GLU A 33 17.34 -10.55 -8.14
CA GLU A 33 18.06 -10.18 -9.35
C GLU A 33 18.93 -8.93 -9.16
N PHE A 34 18.63 -8.09 -8.17
CA PHE A 34 19.40 -6.91 -7.81
C PHE A 34 20.11 -7.07 -6.46
N ASP A 35 19.41 -7.54 -5.43
CA ASP A 35 19.95 -7.78 -4.09
C ASP A 35 19.04 -8.75 -3.32
N GLU A 36 19.61 -9.76 -2.67
CA GLU A 36 18.87 -10.70 -1.82
C GLU A 36 18.23 -10.02 -0.59
N ARG A 37 18.63 -8.80 -0.25
CA ARG A 37 18.08 -8.04 0.88
C ARG A 37 17.06 -6.98 0.47
N LEU A 38 16.73 -6.92 -0.82
CA LEU A 38 15.74 -6.00 -1.37
C LEU A 38 14.39 -6.69 -1.51
N TRP A 39 13.37 -6.07 -0.93
CA TRP A 39 11.97 -6.47 -1.05
C TRP A 39 11.16 -5.36 -1.70
N MET A 40 10.17 -5.74 -2.49
CA MET A 40 9.24 -4.81 -3.12
C MET A 40 7.81 -5.29 -2.89
N ALA A 41 6.90 -4.34 -2.67
CA ALA A 41 5.46 -4.59 -2.55
C ALA A 41 4.66 -3.58 -3.37
N ILE A 42 3.55 -4.05 -3.94
CA ILE A 42 2.54 -3.24 -4.62
C ILE A 42 1.17 -3.75 -4.20
N ASP A 43 0.33 -2.84 -3.73
CA ASP A 43 -1.04 -3.10 -3.31
C ASP A 43 -1.99 -2.21 -4.10
N TYR A 44 -3.09 -2.77 -4.58
CA TYR A 44 -4.16 -2.02 -5.20
C TYR A 44 -5.49 -2.41 -4.56
N GLN A 45 -6.16 -1.43 -3.99
CA GLN A 45 -7.52 -1.55 -3.49
C GLN A 45 -8.44 -0.69 -4.35
N SER A 46 -9.39 -1.34 -5.04
CA SER A 46 -10.34 -0.65 -5.89
C SER A 46 -11.45 0.04 -5.08
N GLY A 47 -12.20 0.91 -5.75
CA GLY A 47 -13.24 1.74 -5.14
C GLY A 47 -12.82 3.20 -5.06
N GLN A 48 -13.80 4.10 -5.02
CA GLN A 48 -13.58 5.55 -4.83
C GLN A 48 -13.96 5.98 -3.41
N ASN A 49 -13.81 5.07 -2.45
CA ASN A 49 -14.06 5.31 -1.02
C ASN A 49 -12.74 5.57 -0.26
N SER A 50 -12.81 5.67 1.06
CA SER A 50 -11.66 5.94 1.94
C SER A 50 -10.55 4.88 1.91
N LEU A 51 -10.82 3.69 1.38
CA LEU A 51 -9.85 2.59 1.26
C LEU A 51 -9.26 2.47 -0.15
N GLY A 52 -9.82 3.16 -1.14
CA GLY A 52 -9.41 3.05 -2.54
C GLY A 52 -8.04 3.68 -2.79
N ALA A 53 -7.01 2.87 -3.07
CA ALA A 53 -5.66 3.36 -3.30
C ALA A 53 -4.77 2.39 -4.09
N LEU A 54 -3.70 2.94 -4.68
CA LEU A 54 -2.51 2.23 -5.13
C LEU A 54 -1.37 2.49 -4.14
N GLY A 55 -0.95 1.46 -3.42
CA GLY A 55 0.23 1.46 -2.55
C GLY A 55 1.42 0.80 -3.24
N PHE A 56 2.61 1.29 -2.97
CA PHE A 56 3.86 0.66 -3.38
C PHE A 56 4.95 0.91 -2.35
N GLY A 57 5.92 0.01 -2.25
CA GLY A 57 7.02 0.18 -1.32
C GLY A 57 8.22 -0.71 -1.63
N PHE A 58 9.34 -0.29 -1.05
CA PHE A 58 10.62 -0.97 -1.09
C PHE A 58 11.16 -1.08 0.33
N ALA A 59 11.73 -2.23 0.66
CA ALA A 59 12.48 -2.43 1.89
C ALA A 59 13.87 -2.94 1.52
N TRP A 60 14.91 -2.33 2.07
CA TRP A 60 16.28 -2.77 1.86
C TRP A 60 17.03 -2.85 3.17
N SER A 61 17.56 -4.03 3.46
CA SER A 61 18.44 -4.25 4.62
C SER A 61 19.90 -4.10 4.18
N PHE A 62 20.51 -2.94 4.40
CA PHE A 62 21.92 -2.69 4.08
C PHE A 62 22.86 -3.63 4.84
N SER A 63 22.47 -3.98 6.07
CA SER A 63 23.18 -4.91 6.96
C SER A 63 22.16 -5.72 7.77
N GLU A 64 22.64 -6.65 8.61
CA GLU A 64 21.80 -7.42 9.53
C GLU A 64 21.08 -6.54 10.57
N ASN A 65 21.60 -5.32 10.81
CA ASN A 65 21.13 -4.43 11.87
C ASN A 65 20.50 -3.14 11.37
N VAL A 66 20.57 -2.84 10.06
CA VAL A 66 20.11 -1.57 9.51
C VAL A 66 19.29 -1.81 8.26
N SER A 67 18.04 -1.33 8.26
CA SER A 67 17.14 -1.38 7.10
C SER A 67 16.42 -0.06 6.86
N LEU A 68 16.12 0.22 5.59
CA LEU A 68 15.32 1.37 5.16
C LEU A 68 14.11 0.87 4.39
N LEU A 69 12.94 1.39 4.75
CA LEU A 69 11.70 1.23 4.01
C LEU A 69 11.28 2.58 3.43
N ILE A 70 10.85 2.56 2.18
CA ILE A 70 10.26 3.70 1.50
C ILE A 70 8.94 3.23 0.89
N GLY A 71 7.86 3.95 1.18
CA GLY A 71 6.53 3.62 0.70
C GLY A 71 5.81 4.84 0.14
N GLY A 72 4.84 4.60 -0.74
CA GLY A 72 3.96 5.62 -1.30
C GLY A 72 2.53 5.10 -1.44
N VAL A 73 1.56 5.99 -1.29
CA VAL A 73 0.14 5.69 -1.48
C VAL A 73 -0.48 6.79 -2.35
N ILE A 74 -1.15 6.37 -3.43
CA ILE A 74 -1.92 7.22 -4.33
C ILE A 74 -3.40 6.86 -4.14
N PHE A 75 -4.22 7.82 -3.70
CA PHE A 75 -5.63 7.57 -3.43
C PHE A 75 -6.49 7.72 -4.69
N ASN A 76 -7.45 6.82 -4.86
CA ASN A 76 -8.33 6.78 -6.03
C ASN A 76 -9.50 7.78 -5.94
N ASN A 77 -9.67 8.44 -4.79
CA ASN A 77 -10.78 9.34 -4.49
C ASN A 77 -10.38 10.83 -4.49
N GLY A 78 -9.18 11.15 -4.97
CA GLY A 78 -8.67 12.54 -4.99
C GLY A 78 -8.13 13.06 -3.66
N SER A 79 -8.02 12.20 -2.63
CA SER A 79 -7.29 12.54 -1.40
C SER A 79 -5.80 12.77 -1.68
N PRO A 80 -5.10 13.58 -0.86
CA PRO A 80 -3.67 13.79 -1.03
C PRO A 80 -2.87 12.49 -0.95
N ASN A 81 -1.93 12.32 -1.88
CA ASN A 81 -1.00 11.20 -1.88
C ASN A 81 -0.09 11.25 -0.65
N MET A 82 0.38 10.09 -0.21
CA MET A 82 1.29 9.96 0.94
C MET A 82 2.61 9.33 0.50
N ILE A 83 3.68 9.75 1.17
CA ILE A 83 5.00 9.11 1.14
C ILE A 83 5.42 8.81 2.57
N THR A 84 6.00 7.65 2.79
CA THR A 84 6.52 7.22 4.07
C THR A 84 7.96 6.76 3.91
N THR A 85 8.76 7.03 4.94
CA THR A 85 10.13 6.55 5.06
C THR A 85 10.34 6.05 6.47
N GLN A 86 10.98 4.91 6.63
CA GLN A 86 11.31 4.32 7.92
C GLN A 86 12.73 3.80 7.90
N LEU A 87 13.52 4.19 8.90
CA LEU A 87 14.87 3.69 9.13
C LEU A 87 14.85 2.88 10.42
N ASP A 88 15.19 1.59 10.33
CA ASP A 88 15.28 0.70 11.47
C ASP A 88 16.75 0.40 11.79
N ILE A 89 17.10 0.48 13.08
CA ILE A 89 18.45 0.23 13.61
C ILE A 89 18.33 -0.68 14.82
N ASN A 90 18.90 -1.88 14.74
CA ASN A 90 18.94 -2.86 15.83
C ASN A 90 20.33 -2.83 16.51
N LEU A 91 20.38 -2.41 17.77
CA LEU A 91 21.60 -2.29 18.59
C LEU A 91 21.84 -3.52 19.46
#